data_AF-A0A836Q786-F1
#
_entry.id   AF-A0A836Q786-F1
#
_cell.length_a   1.000
_cell.length_b   1.000
_cell.length_c   1.000
_cell.angle_alpha   90.00
_cell.angle_beta   90.00
_cell.angle_gamma   90.00
#
_symmetry.space_group_name_H-M   'P 1'
#
loop_
_entity.id
_entity.type
_entity.pdbx_description
1 polymer ?
#
loop_
_entity_poly.entity_id
_entity_poly.type
_entity_poly.pdbx_seq_one_letter_code
_entity_poly.pdbx_strand_id
1 'polypeptide(L)'
;MNKKPIFLVLSVLAVAVAVAVGAQNFDTVTIKLFGNQIAVPFCATALVMFACGALSTLPALLGRAKDAKSEQLQVSWQKQDEKLKEELTNDKIKMLEAKIATLDAALKQSLKKK
;
A
#
# COMPACT_ATOMS: atom_id res chain seq x y z
N MET A 1 -4.60 -15.52 -12.01
CA MET A 1 -5.83 -15.78 -11.24
C MET A 1 -5.78 -15.04 -9.91
N ASN A 2 -6.73 -14.13 -9.66
CA ASN A 2 -6.81 -13.40 -8.40
C ASN A 2 -7.29 -14.38 -7.32
N LYS A 3 -6.43 -14.79 -6.38
CA LYS A 3 -6.76 -15.81 -5.35
C LYS A 3 -7.58 -15.26 -4.18
N LYS A 4 -7.67 -13.92 -4.07
CA LYS A 4 -8.41 -13.19 -3.03
C LYS A 4 -9.86 -13.67 -2.81
N PRO A 5 -10.70 -13.85 -3.85
CA PRO A 5 -12.07 -14.36 -3.67
C PRO A 5 -12.12 -15.78 -3.10
N ILE A 6 -11.15 -16.64 -3.44
CA ILE A 6 -11.11 -18.03 -2.95
C ILE A 6 -10.89 -18.05 -1.44
N PHE A 7 -9.94 -17.26 -0.93
CA PHE A 7 -9.67 -17.17 0.51
C PHE A 7 -10.84 -16.58 1.29
N LEU A 8 -11.57 -15.62 0.72
CA LEU A 8 -12.75 -15.03 1.34
C LEU A 8 -13.91 -16.02 1.44
N VAL A 9 -14.16 -16.79 0.39
CA VAL A 9 -15.16 -17.87 0.42
C VAL A 9 -14.78 -18.95 1.44
N LEU A 10 -13.50 -19.33 1.49
CA LEU A 10 -13.02 -20.31 2.46
C LEU A 10 -13.16 -19.84 3.91
N SER A 11 -12.89 -18.55 4.19
CA SER A 11 -13.02 -18.02 5.54
C SER A 11 -14.48 -17.95 5.99
N VAL A 12 -15.39 -17.53 5.11
CA VAL A 12 -16.82 -17.50 5.40
C VAL A 12 -17.34 -18.92 5.66
N LEU A 13 -16.91 -19.89 4.86
CA LEU A 13 -17.28 -21.29 5.04
C LEU A 13 -16.76 -21.86 6.37
N ALA A 14 -15.50 -21.57 6.73
CA ALA A 14 -14.91 -22.02 8.00
C ALA A 14 -15.65 -21.45 9.22
N VAL A 15 -16.06 -20.18 9.17
CA VAL A 15 -16.87 -19.56 10.22
C VAL A 15 -18.25 -20.21 10.29
N ALA A 16 -18.91 -20.44 9.16
CA ALA A 16 -20.22 -21.09 9.12
C ALA A 16 -20.19 -22.52 9.70
N VAL A 17 -19.15 -23.29 9.36
CA VAL A 17 -18.95 -24.64 9.92
C VAL A 17 -18.70 -24.58 11.42
N ALA A 18 -17.85 -23.65 11.89
CA ALA A 18 -17.57 -23.49 13.32
C ALA A 18 -18.83 -23.11 14.13
N VAL A 19 -19.67 -22.22 13.58
CA VAL A 19 -20.96 -21.86 14.20
C VAL A 19 -21.92 -23.05 14.20
N ALA A 20 -22.02 -23.81 13.10
CA ALA A 20 -22.88 -24.98 13.02
C ALA A 20 -22.47 -26.08 14.01
N VAL A 21 -21.17 -26.37 14.14
CA VAL A 21 -20.64 -27.34 15.10
C VAL A 21 -20.83 -26.86 16.54
N GLY A 22 -20.61 -25.57 16.80
CA GLY A 22 -20.83 -24.95 18.11
C GLY A 22 -22.31 -24.91 18.52
N ALA A 23 -23.23 -24.75 17.57
CA ALA A 23 -24.67 -24.80 17.83
C ALA A 23 -25.17 -26.23 18.14
N GLN A 24 -24.44 -27.26 17.72
CA GLN A 24 -24.75 -28.66 18.03
C GLN A 24 -24.09 -29.14 19.32
N ASN A 25 -23.05 -28.45 19.81
CA ASN A 25 -22.29 -28.84 20.99
C ASN A 25 -22.22 -27.68 22.00
N PHE A 26 -23.14 -27.72 22.98
CA PHE A 26 -23.17 -26.79 24.11
C PHE A 26 -22.35 -27.25 25.30
N ASP A 27 -21.61 -28.35 25.16
CA ASP A 27 -20.77 -28.86 26.22
C ASP A 27 -19.76 -27.80 26.68
N THR A 28 -19.66 -27.67 28.00
CA THR A 28 -18.73 -26.75 28.64
C THR A 28 -17.35 -27.39 28.68
N VAL A 29 -16.35 -26.66 28.19
CA VAL A 29 -14.95 -27.07 28.26
C VAL A 29 -14.26 -26.24 29.33
N THR A 30 -13.52 -26.92 30.21
CA THR A 30 -12.73 -26.25 31.24
C THR A 30 -11.40 -25.79 30.66
N ILE A 31 -11.17 -24.48 30.65
CA ILE A 31 -9.92 -23.87 30.21
C ILE A 31 -9.15 -23.42 31.44
N LYS A 32 -7.85 -23.71 31.48
CA LYS A 32 -6.94 -23.17 32.49
C LYS A 32 -6.29 -21.90 31.94
N LEU A 33 -6.63 -20.75 32.52
CA LEU A 33 -6.05 -19.45 32.19
C LEU A 33 -5.52 -18.82 33.47
N PHE A 34 -4.22 -18.48 33.47
CA PHE A 34 -3.55 -17.82 34.62
C PHE A 34 -3.73 -18.54 35.95
N GLY A 35 -3.69 -19.87 35.95
CA GLY A 35 -3.88 -20.70 37.15
C GLY A 35 -5.34 -20.91 37.56
N ASN A 36 -6.29 -20.20 36.96
CA ASN A 36 -7.72 -20.34 37.24
C ASN A 36 -8.39 -21.28 36.23
N GLN A 37 -9.31 -22.11 36.71
CA GLN A 37 -10.13 -23.00 35.89
C GLN A 37 -11.47 -22.31 35.58
N ILE A 38 -11.74 -22.08 34.31
CA ILE A 38 -12.96 -21.43 33.85
C ILE A 38 -13.69 -22.41 32.92
N ALA A 39 -14.91 -22.77 33.28
CA ALA A 39 -15.78 -23.55 32.41
C ALA A 39 -16.45 -22.61 31.41
N VAL A 40 -16.22 -22.82 30.12
CA VAL A 40 -16.74 -21.97 29.05
C VAL A 40 -17.41 -22.86 28.01
N PRO A 41 -18.58 -22.47 27.45
CA PRO A 41 -19.19 -23.20 26.34
C PRO A 41 -18.22 -23.30 25.15
N PHE A 42 -18.12 -24.48 24.54
CA PHE A 42 -17.23 -24.73 23.40
C PHE A 42 -17.45 -23.74 22.24
N CYS A 43 -18.69 -23.34 22.00
CA CYS A 43 -19.02 -22.35 20.98
C CYS A 43 -18.35 -20.99 21.25
N ALA A 44 -18.30 -20.56 22.51
CA ALA A 44 -17.68 -19.29 22.88
C ALA A 44 -16.15 -19.33 22.71
N THR A 45 -15.49 -20.47 22.96
CA THR A 45 -14.04 -20.61 22.77
C THR A 45 -13.67 -20.55 21.29
N ALA A 46 -14.45 -21.19 20.43
CA ALA A 46 -14.28 -21.13 18.98
C ALA A 46 -14.41 -19.69 18.45
N LEU A 47 -15.44 -18.94 18.88
CA LEU A 47 -15.65 -17.55 18.47
C LEU A 47 -14.51 -16.63 18.91
N VAL A 48 -14.00 -16.80 20.12
CA VAL A 48 -12.85 -16.02 20.63
C VAL A 48 -11.60 -16.29 19.79
N MET A 49 -11.35 -17.55 19.41
CA MET A 49 -10.22 -17.90 18.54
C MET A 49 -10.33 -17.25 17.15
N PHE A 50 -11.52 -17.24 16.54
CA PHE A 50 -11.75 -16.53 15.28
C PHE A 50 -11.58 -15.01 15.42
N ALA A 51 -12.04 -14.43 16.53
CA ALA A 51 -11.85 -13.01 16.81
C ALA A 51 -10.36 -12.65 16.96
N CYS A 52 -9.58 -13.45 17.70
CA CYS A 52 -8.13 -13.28 17.82
C CYS A 52 -7.42 -13.40 16.47
N GLY A 53 -7.82 -14.39 15.65
CA GLY A 53 -7.32 -14.56 14.29
C GLY A 53 -7.60 -13.33 13.42
N ALA A 54 -8.83 -12.81 13.41
CA ALA A 54 -9.20 -11.60 12.67
C ALA A 54 -8.38 -10.38 13.12
N LEU A 55 -8.26 -10.17 14.44
CA LEU A 55 -7.49 -9.06 15.01
C LEU A 55 -6.00 -9.12 14.62
N SER A 56 -5.41 -10.31 14.56
CA SER A 56 -4.01 -10.49 14.15
C SER A 56 -3.72 -10.09 12.70
N THR A 57 -4.75 -10.05 11.84
CA THR A 57 -4.60 -9.66 10.43
C THR A 57 -4.70 -8.15 10.21
N LEU A 58 -5.23 -7.39 11.16
CA LEU A 58 -5.38 -5.93 11.06
C LEU A 58 -4.03 -5.21 10.88
N PRO A 59 -2.95 -5.52 11.66
CA PRO A 59 -1.65 -4.89 11.45
C PRO A 59 -1.08 -5.15 10.04
N ALA A 60 -1.28 -6.36 9.49
CA ALA A 60 -0.80 -6.71 8.16
C ALA A 60 -1.55 -5.94 7.05
N LEU A 61 -2.86 -5.71 7.23
CA LEU A 61 -3.66 -4.90 6.32
C LEU A 61 -3.28 -3.42 6.39
N LEU A 62 -3.07 -2.89 7.60
CA LEU A 62 -2.66 -1.51 7.81
C LEU A 62 -1.25 -1.23 7.29
N GLY A 63 -0.32 -2.18 7.42
CA GLY A 63 1.03 -2.10 6.85
C GLY A 63 1.00 -2.00 5.33
N ARG A 64 0.29 -2.92 4.67
CA ARG A 64 0.15 -2.91 3.20
C ARG A 64 -0.54 -1.67 2.65
N ALA A 65 -1.48 -1.08 3.39
CA ALA A 65 -2.11 0.17 2.99
C ALA A 65 -1.14 1.37 3.02
N LYS A 66 -0.16 1.37 3.93
CA LYS A 66 0.91 2.38 3.97
C LYS A 66 1.88 2.19 2.82
N ASP A 67 2.27 0.95 2.53
CA ASP A 67 3.18 0.63 1.42
C ASP A 67 2.57 1.05 0.08
N ALA A 68 1.28 0.76 -0.15
CA ALA A 68 0.57 1.16 -1.37
C ALA A 68 0.49 2.69 -1.53
N LYS A 69 0.33 3.44 -0.44
CA LYS A 69 0.39 4.91 -0.47
C LYS A 69 1.79 5.43 -0.77
N SER A 70 2.82 4.79 -0.22
CA SER A 70 4.22 5.13 -0.48
C SER A 70 4.61 4.92 -1.95
N GLU A 71 4.20 3.79 -2.54
CA GLU A 71 4.42 3.51 -3.96
C GLU A 71 3.72 4.54 -4.86
N GLN A 72 2.48 4.94 -4.55
CA GLN A 72 1.79 6.01 -5.28
C GLN A 72 2.52 7.35 -5.21
N LEU A 73 3.04 7.71 -4.03
CA LEU A 73 3.83 8.93 -3.83
C LEU A 73 5.12 8.89 -4.64
N GLN A 74 5.85 7.77 -4.63
CA GLN A 74 7.07 7.62 -5.45
C GLN A 74 6.80 7.77 -6.95
N VAL A 75 5.72 7.16 -7.46
CA VAL A 75 5.34 7.32 -8.88
C VAL A 75 4.99 8.78 -9.20
N SER A 76 4.36 9.50 -8.28
CA SER A 76 4.04 10.92 -8.47
C SER A 76 5.29 11.81 -8.50
N TRP A 77 6.29 11.52 -7.66
CA TRP A 77 7.57 12.24 -7.65
C TRP A 77 8.39 11.96 -8.89
N GLN A 78 8.43 10.71 -9.36
CA GLN A 78 9.12 10.36 -10.62
C GLN A 78 8.54 11.13 -11.81
N LYS A 79 7.22 11.25 -11.90
CA LYS A 79 6.57 12.06 -12.96
C LYS A 79 6.86 13.55 -12.85
N GLN A 80 7.02 14.08 -11.64
CA GLN A 80 7.39 15.49 -11.44
C GLN A 80 8.86 15.73 -11.81
N ASP A 81 9.76 14.81 -11.47
CA ASP A 81 11.17 14.87 -11.84
C ASP A 81 11.39 14.78 -13.36
N GLU A 82 10.62 13.95 -14.06
CA GLU A 82 10.65 13.90 -15.53
C GLU A 82 10.23 15.24 -16.15
N LYS A 83 9.14 15.83 -15.66
CA LYS A 83 8.70 17.16 -16.10
C LYS A 83 9.74 18.23 -15.84
N LEU A 84 10.36 18.21 -14.65
CA LEU A 84 11.39 19.17 -14.28
C LEU A 84 12.62 19.04 -15.18
N LYS A 85 13.01 17.81 -15.56
CA LYS A 85 14.10 17.56 -16.52
C LYS A 85 13.77 18.08 -17.92
N GLU A 86 12.54 17.89 -18.38
CA GLU A 86 12.10 18.43 -19.68
C GLU A 86 12.15 19.96 -19.68
N GLU A 87 11.62 20.61 -18.65
CA GLU A 87 11.66 22.07 -18.49
C GLU A 87 13.11 22.59 -18.44
N LEU A 88 13.99 21.94 -17.69
CA LEU A 88 15.39 22.34 -17.55
C LEU A 88 16.17 22.17 -18.87
N THR A 89 15.83 21.15 -19.65
CA THR A 89 16.40 20.95 -20.99
C THR A 89 15.94 22.05 -21.93
N ASN A 90 14.66 22.42 -21.87
CA ASN A 90 14.07 23.47 -22.70
C ASN A 90 14.65 24.86 -22.35
N ASP A 91 14.86 25.15 -21.07
CA ASP A 91 15.49 26.39 -20.62
C ASP A 91 16.98 26.46 -21.00
N LYS A 92 17.71 25.34 -20.96
CA LYS A 92 19.08 25.28 -21.49
C LYS A 92 19.13 25.57 -22.99
N ILE A 93 18.18 25.05 -23.76
CA ILE A 93 18.09 25.33 -25.20
C ILE A 93 17.86 26.82 -25.43
N LYS A 94 16.89 27.44 -24.74
CA LYS A 94 16.64 28.89 -24.82
C LYS A 94 17.86 29.73 -24.43
N MET A 95 18.60 29.33 -23.39
CA MET A 95 19.82 30.03 -22.98
C MET A 95 20.92 29.93 -24.04
N LEU A 96 21.04 28.78 -24.71
CA LEU A 96 21.98 28.60 -25.81
C LEU A 96 21.57 29.42 -27.04
N GLU A 97 20.29 29.47 -27.38
CA GLU A 97 19.77 30.33 -28.47
C GLU A 97 20.04 31.81 -28.21
N ALA A 98 19.82 32.28 -26.97
CA ALA A 98 20.14 33.67 -26.60
C ALA A 98 21.64 33.98 -26.70
N LYS A 99 22.51 33.03 -26.34
CA LYS A 99 23.97 33.15 -26.52
C LYS A 99 24.38 33.17 -27.98
N ILE A 100 23.76 32.35 -28.83
CA ILE A 100 24.02 32.35 -30.28
C ILE A 100 23.60 33.68 -30.89
N ALA A 101 22.42 34.20 -30.54
CA ALA A 101 21.94 35.49 -31.05
C ALA A 101 22.84 36.66 -30.65
N THR A 102 23.35 36.65 -29.41
CA THR A 102 24.30 37.69 -28.95
C THR A 102 25.67 37.55 -29.60
N LEU A 103 26.17 36.33 -29.81
CA LEU A 103 27.40 36.09 -30.57
C LEU A 103 27.25 36.54 -32.03
N ASP A 104 26.13 36.23 -32.68
CA ASP A 104 25.88 36.61 -34.08
C ASP A 104 25.73 38.13 -34.26
N ALA A 105 25.11 38.82 -33.29
CA ALA A 105 25.07 40.28 -33.23
C ALA A 105 26.47 40.88 -33.05
N ALA A 106 27.28 40.34 -32.15
CA ALA A 106 28.66 40.78 -31.93
C ALA A 106 29.55 40.56 -33.17
N LEU A 107 29.34 39.45 -33.89
CA LEU A 107 30.08 39.11 -35.11
C LEU A 107 29.71 40.05 -36.26
N LYS A 108 28.41 40.34 -36.45
CA LYS A 108 27.94 41.34 -37.43
C LYS A 108 28.46 42.75 -37.13
N GLN A 109 28.51 43.14 -35.86
CA GLN A 109 29.04 44.44 -35.45
C GLN A 109 30.56 44.53 -35.66
N SER A 110 31.28 43.42 -35.46
CA SER A 110 32.72 43.32 -35.70
C SER A 110 33.07 43.32 -37.19
N LEU A 111 32.27 42.64 -38.03
CA LEU A 111 32.45 42.62 -39.48
C LEU A 111 32.14 43.97 -40.14
N LYS A 112 31.20 44.76 -39.60
CA LYS A 112 30.91 46.13 -40.08
C LYS A 112 31.98 47.18 -39.72
N LYS A 113 32.95 46.83 -38.87
CA LYS A 113 34.06 47.71 -38.46
C LYS A 113 35.34 47.50 -39.29
N LYS A 114 35.34 46.60 -40.28
CA LYS A 114 36.35 46.51 -41.33
C LYS A 114 35.86 47.23 -42.58
#